data_AF-A0A924RQF6-F1
#
_entry.id   AF-A0A924RQF6-F1
#
_cell.length_a   1.000
_cell.length_b   1.000
_cell.length_c   1.000
_cell.angle_alpha   90.00
_cell.angle_beta   90.00
_cell.angle_gamma   90.00
#
_symmetry.space_group_name_H-M   'P 1'
#
loop_
_entity.id
_entity.type
_entity.pdbx_description
1 polymer ?
#
loop_
_entity_poly.entity_id
_entity_poly.type
_entity_poly.pdbx_seq_one_letter_code
_entity_poly.pdbx_strand_id
1 'polypeptide(L)'
;DMVFARESTAKDNEDEKKEAEHRQDISVFPLAIPLIAGPGTLASVMILSSEHRGFPIDLLAMGGVIAFVLLLCYLALGMADGIARLIGRTGVNVVTRVLGVLLGALAVQYIADGAVALVRSGL
;
A
#
# COMPACT_ATOMS: atom_id res chain seq x y z
N ASP A 1 -17.74 -11.81 -44.25
CA ASP A 1 -16.45 -11.11 -44.40
C ASP A 1 -15.73 -10.91 -43.05
N MET A 2 -15.65 -11.96 -42.22
CA MET A 2 -14.78 -12.02 -41.03
C MET A 2 -13.73 -13.14 -41.20
N VAL A 3 -13.34 -13.40 -42.46
CA VAL A 3 -12.56 -14.59 -42.87
C VAL A 3 -11.05 -14.31 -42.91
N PHE A 4 -10.60 -13.21 -42.31
CA PHE A 4 -9.17 -12.94 -42.13
C PHE A 4 -8.90 -12.36 -40.74
N ALA A 5 -9.03 -13.21 -39.72
CA ALA A 5 -8.34 -13.01 -38.46
C ALA A 5 -6.84 -13.19 -38.73
N ARG A 6 -6.15 -12.08 -39.00
CA ARG A 6 -4.70 -12.03 -39.18
C ARG A 6 -4.09 -12.57 -37.88
N GLU A 7 -3.30 -13.65 -37.97
CA GLU A 7 -2.54 -14.16 -36.82
C GLU A 7 -1.74 -13.01 -36.22
N SER A 8 -2.04 -12.71 -34.95
CA SER A 8 -1.33 -11.75 -34.11
C SER A 8 0.13 -12.16 -34.09
N THR A 9 0.90 -11.57 -34.99
CA THR A 9 2.29 -11.93 -35.22
C THR A 9 3.05 -11.48 -33.98
N ALA A 10 3.97 -12.29 -33.47
CA ALA A 10 4.75 -12.06 -32.24
C ALA A 10 5.44 -10.68 -32.13
N LYS A 11 5.45 -9.86 -33.19
CA LYS A 11 5.83 -8.45 -33.17
C LYS A 11 4.85 -7.55 -32.40
N ASP A 12 3.53 -7.76 -32.50
CA ASP A 12 2.53 -6.97 -31.75
C ASP A 12 2.74 -7.13 -30.23
N ASN A 13 3.10 -8.34 -29.77
CA ASN A 13 3.39 -8.60 -28.36
C ASN A 13 4.67 -7.89 -27.87
N GLU A 14 5.68 -7.74 -28.72
CA GLU A 14 6.95 -7.08 -28.37
C GLU A 14 6.79 -5.56 -28.32
N ASP A 15 5.99 -4.99 -29.21
CA ASP A 15 5.68 -3.57 -29.23
C ASP A 15 4.75 -3.19 -28.05
N GLU A 16 3.75 -4.02 -27.70
CA GLU A 16 2.96 -3.87 -26.46
C GLU A 16 3.84 -3.97 -25.18
N LYS A 17 4.82 -4.89 -25.17
CA LYS A 17 5.75 -5.04 -24.04
C LYS A 17 6.64 -3.82 -23.85
N LYS A 18 7.15 -3.25 -24.94
CA LYS A 18 7.97 -2.03 -24.92
C LYS A 18 7.14 -0.80 -24.55
N GLU A 19 5.88 -0.76 -24.96
CA GLU A 19 4.94 0.29 -24.52
C GLU A 19 4.64 0.19 -23.02
N ALA A 20 4.53 -1.03 -22.47
CA ALA A 20 4.40 -1.27 -21.04
C ALA A 20 5.66 -0.86 -20.24
N GLU A 21 6.86 -1.07 -20.79
CA GLU A 21 8.13 -0.60 -20.20
C GLU A 21 8.29 0.93 -20.22
N HIS A 22 7.59 1.64 -21.11
CA HIS A 22 7.64 3.11 -21.24
C HIS A 22 6.50 3.87 -20.57
N ARG A 23 5.50 3.18 -20.00
CA ARG A 23 4.57 3.84 -19.09
C ARG A 23 5.35 4.26 -17.86
N GLN A 24 5.43 5.58 -17.62
CA GLN A 24 5.95 6.14 -16.36
C GLN A 24 5.37 5.31 -15.21
N ASP A 25 6.25 4.72 -14.41
CA ASP A 25 5.91 3.68 -13.45
C ASP A 25 4.93 4.22 -12.39
N ILE A 26 3.62 4.10 -12.65
CA ILE A 26 2.51 4.56 -11.77
C ILE A 26 2.59 3.88 -10.40
N SER A 27 3.39 2.81 -10.30
CA SER A 27 3.76 2.12 -9.07
C SER A 27 4.36 3.08 -8.03
N VAL A 28 5.21 4.03 -8.46
CA VAL A 28 5.92 4.95 -7.53
C VAL A 28 5.03 6.10 -7.08
N PHE A 29 4.16 6.61 -7.97
CA PHE A 29 3.18 7.65 -7.67
C PHE A 29 1.90 7.42 -8.49
N PRO A 30 0.69 7.39 -7.88
CA PRO A 30 0.34 7.77 -6.51
C PRO A 30 0.12 6.58 -5.55
N LEU A 31 0.47 5.34 -5.91
CA LEU A 31 0.03 4.15 -5.16
C LEU A 31 1.00 3.67 -4.07
N ALA A 32 2.32 3.75 -4.28
CA ALA A 32 3.30 3.32 -3.26
C ALA A 32 3.20 4.14 -1.97
N ILE A 33 3.00 5.46 -2.06
CA ILE A 33 2.93 6.34 -0.89
C ILE A 33 1.74 5.97 0.02
N PRO A 34 0.48 5.84 -0.47
CA PRO A 34 -0.65 5.32 0.31
C PRO A 34 -0.45 3.90 0.85
N LEU A 35 0.33 3.07 0.17
CA LEU A 35 0.60 1.70 0.63
C LEU A 35 1.53 1.69 1.86
N ILE A 36 2.53 2.57 1.89
CA ILE A 36 3.50 2.66 2.99
C ILE A 36 2.98 3.55 4.13
N ALA A 37 2.52 4.76 3.79
CA ALA A 37 2.02 5.76 4.70
C ALA A 37 0.49 5.90 4.56
N GLY A 38 -0.20 4.77 4.68
CA GLY A 38 -1.65 4.73 4.55
C GLY A 38 -2.37 5.62 5.57
N PRO A 39 -3.64 5.96 5.29
CA PRO A 39 -4.41 6.88 6.14
C PRO A 39 -4.52 6.42 7.59
N GLY A 40 -4.59 5.11 7.85
CA GLY A 40 -4.59 4.55 9.20
C GLY A 40 -3.25 4.74 9.93
N THR A 41 -2.13 4.57 9.23
CA THR A 41 -0.78 4.81 9.77
C THR A 41 -0.59 6.29 10.10
N LEU A 42 -1.03 7.18 9.21
CA LEU A 42 -0.98 8.64 9.42
C LEU A 42 -1.83 9.06 10.63
N ALA A 43 -3.07 8.56 10.74
CA ALA A 43 -3.94 8.83 11.87
C ALA A 43 -3.33 8.36 13.19
N SER A 44 -2.75 7.15 13.21
CA SER A 44 -2.11 6.59 14.41
C SER A 44 -0.91 7.43 14.86
N VAL A 45 -0.06 7.85 13.92
CA VAL A 45 1.07 8.75 14.19
C VAL A 45 0.59 10.11 14.71
N MET A 46 -0.48 10.66 14.15
CA MET A 46 -1.08 11.92 14.64
C MET A 46 -1.59 11.80 16.07
N ILE A 47 -2.34 10.74 16.38
CA ILE A 47 -2.89 10.52 17.73
C ILE A 47 -1.75 10.31 18.73
N LEU A 48 -0.81 9.41 18.42
CA LEU A 48 0.31 9.09 19.33
C LEU A 48 1.21 10.30 19.59
N SER A 49 1.48 11.11 18.56
CA SER A 49 2.24 12.36 18.71
C SER A 49 1.46 13.44 19.48
N SER A 50 0.13 13.42 19.42
CA SER A 50 -0.71 14.36 20.18
C SER A 50 -0.78 14.05 21.67
N GLU A 51 -0.67 12.78 22.06
CA GLU A 51 -0.67 12.35 23.47
C GLU A 51 0.64 12.67 24.20
N HIS A 52 1.77 12.69 23.49
CA HIS A 52 3.12 12.79 24.09
C HIS A 52 3.77 14.17 23.96
N ARG A 53 2.98 15.25 24.02
CA ARG A 53 3.45 16.65 23.82
C ARG A 53 4.45 17.20 24.84
N GLY A 54 4.91 16.40 25.81
CA GLY A 54 5.65 16.88 26.99
C GLY A 54 7.16 16.62 27.01
N PHE A 55 7.64 15.53 26.38
CA PHE A 55 9.04 15.10 26.55
C PHE A 55 9.76 14.90 25.21
N PRO A 56 10.92 15.55 24.98
CA PRO A 56 11.67 15.40 23.74
C PRO A 56 12.19 13.97 23.51
N ILE A 57 12.30 13.17 24.57
CA ILE A 57 12.74 11.78 24.49
C ILE A 57 11.68 10.87 23.84
N ASP A 58 10.40 11.13 24.07
CA ASP A 58 9.29 10.34 23.51
C ASP A 58 9.17 10.57 22.01
N LEU A 59 9.36 11.82 21.56
CA LEU A 59 9.42 12.16 20.13
C LEU A 59 10.61 11.48 19.45
N LEU A 60 11.78 11.45 20.10
CA LEU A 60 12.96 10.79 19.55
C LEU A 60 12.77 9.27 19.45
N ALA A 61 12.17 8.66 20.47
CA ALA A 61 11.84 7.23 20.46
C ALA A 61 10.84 6.89 19.35
N MET A 62 9.77 7.69 19.21
CA MET A 62 8.77 7.51 18.17
C MET A 62 9.38 7.66 16.76
N GLY A 63 10.23 8.69 16.56
CA GLY A 63 10.96 8.86 15.30
C GLY A 63 11.90 7.69 15.00
N GLY A 64 12.57 7.14 16.01
CA GLY A 64 13.39 5.93 15.90
C GLY A 64 12.60 4.71 15.45
N VAL A 65 11.41 4.49 16.03
CA VAL A 65 10.51 3.39 15.62
C VAL A 65 10.04 3.57 14.17
N ILE A 66 9.64 4.78 13.78
CA ILE A 66 9.22 5.07 12.41
C ILE A 66 10.37 4.80 11.42
N ALA A 67 11.57 5.30 11.72
CA ALA A 67 12.75 5.09 10.88
C ALA A 67 13.08 3.58 10.75
N PHE A 68 12.96 2.84 11.85
CA PHE A 68 13.16 1.39 11.85
C PHE A 68 12.14 0.65 10.98
N VAL A 69 10.85 0.97 11.09
CA VAL A 69 9.81 0.38 10.24
C VAL A 69 10.02 0.72 8.77
N LEU A 70 10.40 1.97 8.45
CA LEU A 70 10.71 2.38 7.08
C LEU A 70 11.92 1.64 6.52
N LEU A 71 12.95 1.40 7.34
CA LEU A 71 14.11 0.59 6.94
C LEU A 71 13.70 -0.85 6.62
N LEU A 72 12.85 -1.46 7.45
CA LEU A 72 12.32 -2.81 7.19
C LEU A 72 11.49 -2.84 5.91
N CYS A 73 10.61 -1.85 5.69
CA CYS A 73 9.85 -1.73 4.45
C CYS A 73 10.78 -1.59 3.23
N TYR A 74 11.82 -0.77 3.32
CA TYR A 74 12.81 -0.60 2.25
C TYR A 74 13.50 -1.92 1.91
N LEU A 75 13.96 -2.67 2.93
CA LEU A 75 14.58 -3.99 2.72
C LEU A 75 13.59 -5.00 2.12
N ALA A 76 12.35 -5.03 2.61
CA ALA A 76 11.31 -5.91 2.09
C ALA A 76 10.98 -5.60 0.61
N LEU A 77 10.87 -4.32 0.25
CA LEU A 77 10.65 -3.88 -1.12
C LEU A 77 11.86 -4.20 -2.01
N GLY A 78 13.08 -4.01 -1.51
CA GLY A 78 14.30 -4.41 -2.23
C GLY A 78 14.38 -5.92 -2.49
N MET A 79 13.74 -6.73 -1.64
CA MET A 79 13.64 -8.19 -1.79
C MET A 79 12.31 -8.64 -2.42
N ALA A 80 11.48 -7.73 -2.93
CA ALA A 80 10.13 -8.03 -3.39
C ALA A 80 10.09 -9.12 -4.46
N ASP A 81 11.04 -9.13 -5.41
CA ASP A 81 11.15 -10.19 -6.42
C ASP A 81 11.42 -11.57 -5.79
N GLY A 82 12.27 -11.63 -4.76
CA GLY A 82 12.57 -12.85 -4.03
C GLY A 82 11.35 -13.36 -3.26
N ILE A 83 10.64 -12.44 -2.58
CA ILE A 83 9.41 -12.72 -1.85
C ILE A 83 8.32 -13.21 -2.81
N ALA A 84 8.14 -12.55 -3.94
CA ALA A 84 7.14 -12.91 -4.94
C ALA A 84 7.42 -14.30 -5.56
N ARG A 85 8.68 -14.65 -5.79
CA ARG A 85 9.08 -15.98 -6.26
C ARG A 85 8.85 -17.06 -5.21
N LEU A 86 9.10 -16.77 -3.93
CA LEU A 86 8.88 -17.71 -2.83
C LEU A 86 7.39 -18.00 -2.61
N ILE A 87 6.55 -16.97 -2.66
CA ILE A 87 5.10 -17.06 -2.44
C ILE A 87 4.37 -17.62 -3.68
N GLY A 88 4.90 -17.34 -4.87
CA GLY A 88 4.31 -17.74 -6.15
C GLY A 88 3.03 -16.97 -6.50
N ARG A 89 2.56 -17.14 -7.74
CA ARG A 89 1.42 -16.37 -8.29
C ARG A 89 0.11 -16.58 -7.51
N THR A 90 -0.16 -17.82 -7.09
CA THR A 90 -1.37 -18.15 -6.32
C THR A 90 -1.35 -17.48 -4.95
N GLY A 91 -0.20 -17.52 -4.26
CA GLY A 91 -0.06 -16.91 -2.95
C GLY A 91 -0.21 -15.38 -3.01
N VAL A 92 0.38 -14.73 -4.01
CA VAL A 92 0.20 -13.28 -4.23
C VAL A 92 -1.28 -12.95 -4.41
N ASN A 93 -2.01 -13.69 -5.25
CA ASN A 93 -3.44 -13.44 -5.48
C ASN A 93 -4.29 -13.64 -4.21
N VAL A 94 -3.97 -14.65 -3.39
CA VAL A 94 -4.65 -14.85 -2.09
C VAL A 94 -4.36 -13.68 -1.15
N VAL A 95 -3.10 -13.29 -1.01
CA VAL A 95 -2.69 -12.16 -0.15
C VAL A 95 -3.37 -10.87 -0.57
N THR A 96 -3.42 -10.57 -1.88
CA THR A 96 -4.12 -9.39 -2.40
C THR A 96 -5.62 -9.40 -2.04
N ARG A 97 -6.29 -10.55 -2.16
CA ARG A 97 -7.70 -10.67 -1.76
C ARG A 97 -7.91 -10.48 -0.27
N VAL A 98 -7.07 -11.11 0.55
CA VAL A 98 -7.14 -11.01 2.00
C VAL A 98 -6.89 -9.57 2.46
N LEU A 99 -5.85 -8.91 1.93
CA LEU A 99 -5.59 -7.49 2.21
C LEU A 99 -6.78 -6.61 1.83
N GLY A 100 -7.40 -6.84 0.66
CA GLY A 100 -8.60 -6.12 0.26
C GLY A 100 -9.75 -6.25 1.25
N VAL A 101 -10.02 -7.47 1.75
CA VAL A 101 -11.05 -7.71 2.77
C VAL A 101 -10.69 -7.05 4.10
N LEU A 102 -9.43 -7.14 4.54
CA LEU A 102 -8.94 -6.51 5.78
C LEU A 102 -9.04 -4.99 5.72
N LEU A 103 -8.63 -4.37 4.60
CA LEU A 103 -8.73 -2.93 4.38
C LEU A 103 -10.19 -2.47 4.40
N GLY A 104 -11.10 -3.25 3.79
CA GLY A 104 -12.54 -2.99 3.85
C GLY A 104 -13.08 -3.03 5.29
N ALA A 105 -12.67 -4.03 6.08
CA ALA A 105 -13.07 -4.15 7.48
C ALA A 105 -12.55 -2.98 8.32
N LEU A 106 -11.27 -2.61 8.18
CA LEU A 106 -10.67 -1.47 8.87
C LEU A 106 -11.33 -0.15 8.49
N ALA A 107 -11.69 0.04 7.21
CA ALA A 107 -12.40 1.23 6.78
C ALA A 107 -13.75 1.38 7.49
N VAL A 108 -14.54 0.30 7.56
CA VAL A 108 -15.82 0.30 8.30
C VAL A 108 -15.59 0.58 9.78
N GLN A 109 -14.56 -0.02 10.39
CA GLN A 109 -14.20 0.22 11.79
C GLN A 109 -13.86 1.69 12.06
N TYR A 110 -12.98 2.30 11.26
CA TYR A 110 -12.60 3.71 11.46
C TYR A 110 -13.76 4.68 11.25
N ILE A 111 -14.66 4.39 10.30
CA ILE A 111 -15.89 5.18 10.12
C ILE A 111 -16.78 5.07 11.36
N ALA A 112 -16.97 3.86 11.90
CA ALA A 112 -17.76 3.65 13.10
C ALA A 112 -17.15 4.34 14.33
N ASP A 113 -15.85 4.19 14.55
CA ASP A 113 -15.11 4.85 15.63
C ASP A 113 -15.25 6.38 15.54
N GLY A 114 -15.08 6.94 14.33
CA GLY A 114 -15.28 8.35 14.07
C GLY A 114 -16.72 8.81 14.32
N ALA A 115 -17.71 8.05 13.89
CA ALA A 115 -19.13 8.37 14.10
C ALA A 115 -19.49 8.36 15.60
N VAL A 116 -19.05 7.34 16.35
CA VAL A 116 -19.26 7.25 17.80
C VAL A 116 -18.57 8.41 18.52
N ALA A 117 -17.33 8.74 18.13
CA ALA A 117 -16.60 9.86 18.71
C ALA A 117 -17.34 11.19 18.49
N LEU A 118 -17.90 11.41 17.29
CA LEU A 118 -18.68 12.62 16.98
C LEU A 118 -19.94 12.74 17.85
N VAL A 119 -20.75 11.69 17.95
CA VAL A 119 -21.97 11.67 18.80
C VAL A 119 -21.63 11.88 20.28
N ARG A 120 -20.48 11.38 20.74
CA ARG A 120 -20.04 11.59 22.14
C ARG A 120 -19.50 13.00 22.40
N SER A 121 -19.02 13.69 21.37
CA SER A 121 -18.38 15.02 21.47
C SER A 121 -19.34 16.21 21.56
N GLY A 122 -20.67 15.99 21.51
CA GLY A 122 -21.67 17.03 21.75
C GLY A 122 -22.19 17.74 20.49
N LEU A 123 -22.14 17.03 19.35
CA LEU A 123 -23.25 17.05 18.41
C LEU A 123 -24.35 16.12 18.93
#